data_AF-A0A927LMV7-F1
#
_entry.id   AF-A0A927LMV7-F1
#
_cell.length_a   1.000
_cell.length_b   1.000
_cell.length_c   1.000
_cell.angle_alpha   90.00
_cell.angle_beta   90.00
_cell.angle_gamma   90.00
#
_symmetry.space_group_name_H-M   'P 1'
#
loop_
_entity.id
_entity.type
_entity.pdbx_description
1 polymer ?
#
loop_
_entity_poly.entity_id
_entity_poly.type
_entity_poly.pdbx_seq_one_letter_code
_entity_poly.pdbx_strand_id
1 'polypeptide(L)'
;MEQVRMIILYLVFWPSVQLMGLVLFRIKPHLYLKCIIISTLVLTQTSYFLQSYKLIFLMSILHPIVLLLCFWVFYRLQIVQSLLMATLVFGLNVVLESSFNLLLAQYNYIEFIRISRNDYFIQGLVLTTINYLITVLLYFYRIGFTFVTSNIMIRKKAFPKKLILTVILGWLPILITSLTIEYFSEIIMLAITTTFFALVIILHLSHEKEMME
;
A
#
# COMPACT_ATOMS: atom_id res chain seq x y z
N MET A 1 13.45 -24.36 0.34
CA MET A 1 12.52 -24.06 1.45
C MET A 1 12.23 -22.57 1.58
N GLU A 2 13.21 -21.69 1.44
CA GLU A 2 13.02 -20.23 1.58
C GLU A 2 12.01 -19.63 0.58
N GLN A 3 12.11 -20.01 -0.70
CA GLN A 3 11.16 -19.58 -1.74
C GLN A 3 9.71 -19.95 -1.43
N VAL A 4 9.48 -21.16 -0.89
CA VAL A 4 8.14 -21.62 -0.49
C VAL A 4 7.59 -20.77 0.65
N ARG A 5 8.44 -20.42 1.63
CA ARG A 5 8.05 -19.53 2.73
C ARG A 5 7.67 -18.13 2.23
N MET A 6 8.42 -17.59 1.26
CA MET A 6 8.11 -16.29 0.65
C MET A 6 6.80 -16.31 -0.13
N ILE A 7 6.54 -17.36 -0.91
CA ILE A 7 5.26 -17.49 -1.65
C ILE A 7 4.09 -17.54 -0.67
N ILE A 8 4.19 -18.34 0.39
CA ILE A 8 3.16 -18.39 1.44
C ILE A 8 2.96 -17.02 2.06
N LEU A 9 4.05 -16.31 2.37
CA LEU A 9 3.99 -14.95 2.92
C LEU A 9 3.24 -13.99 1.97
N TYR A 10 3.58 -13.97 0.69
CA TYR A 10 2.93 -13.11 -0.30
C TYR A 10 1.45 -13.45 -0.49
N LEU A 11 1.09 -14.74 -0.44
CA LEU A 11 -0.31 -15.20 -0.54
C LEU A 11 -1.18 -14.72 0.63
N VAL A 12 -0.59 -14.38 1.78
CA VAL A 12 -1.33 -13.85 2.94
C VAL A 12 -1.18 -12.33 3.03
N PHE A 13 -0.01 -11.79 2.68
CA PHE A 13 0.26 -10.35 2.69
C PHE A 13 -0.62 -9.60 1.68
N TRP A 14 -0.67 -10.02 0.41
CA TRP A 14 -1.39 -9.27 -0.62
C TRP A 14 -2.91 -9.16 -0.37
N PRO A 15 -3.62 -10.23 0.08
CA PRO A 15 -4.99 -10.09 0.53
C PRO A 15 -5.13 -9.10 1.69
N SER A 16 -4.23 -9.09 2.67
CA SER A 16 -4.29 -8.17 3.81
C SER A 16 -4.25 -6.70 3.36
N VAL A 17 -3.37 -6.39 2.40
CA VAL A 17 -3.22 -5.06 1.80
C VAL A 17 -4.48 -4.65 1.04
N GLN A 18 -5.03 -5.55 0.23
CA GLN A 18 -6.24 -5.27 -0.56
C GLN A 18 -7.48 -5.12 0.33
N LEU A 19 -7.64 -5.99 1.33
CA LEU A 19 -8.72 -5.92 2.31
C LEU A 19 -8.68 -4.60 3.07
N MET A 20 -7.49 -4.18 3.53
CA MET A 20 -7.31 -2.88 4.18
C MET A 20 -7.78 -1.75 3.27
N GLY A 21 -7.39 -1.78 2.00
CA GLY A 21 -7.86 -0.81 1.02
C GLY A 21 -9.38 -0.80 0.86
N LEU A 22 -9.99 -1.96 0.64
CA LEU A 22 -11.44 -2.05 0.44
C LEU A 22 -12.19 -1.50 1.64
N VAL A 23 -11.79 -1.89 2.86
CA VAL A 23 -12.43 -1.43 4.10
C VAL A 23 -12.18 0.05 4.35
N LEU A 24 -10.98 0.57 4.07
CA LEU A 24 -10.67 2.01 4.15
C LEU A 24 -11.62 2.86 3.30
N PHE A 25 -12.08 2.33 2.16
CA PHE A 25 -13.06 2.97 1.29
C PHE A 25 -14.49 2.44 1.48
N ARG A 26 -14.77 1.80 2.63
CA ARG A 26 -16.08 1.22 2.99
C ARG A 26 -16.68 0.29 1.92
N ILE A 27 -15.84 -0.27 1.05
CA ILE A 27 -16.23 -1.27 0.06
C ILE A 27 -16.32 -2.63 0.75
N LYS A 28 -17.47 -3.29 0.61
CA LYS A 28 -17.74 -4.59 1.23
C LYS A 28 -16.84 -5.69 0.62
N PRO A 29 -15.87 -6.25 1.36
CA PRO A 29 -14.88 -7.15 0.76
C PRO A 29 -15.48 -8.46 0.24
N HIS A 30 -16.55 -8.96 0.86
CA HIS A 30 -17.21 -10.20 0.46
C HIS A 30 -17.77 -10.17 -0.97
N LEU A 31 -18.06 -8.98 -1.52
CA LEU A 31 -18.52 -8.83 -2.91
C LEU A 31 -17.37 -8.96 -3.93
N TYR A 32 -16.12 -8.83 -3.48
CA TYR A 32 -14.93 -8.79 -4.32
C TYR A 32 -13.97 -9.96 -4.08
N LEU A 33 -14.41 -11.05 -3.44
CA LEU A 33 -13.55 -12.22 -3.14
C LEU A 33 -12.83 -12.77 -4.38
N LYS A 34 -13.52 -12.87 -5.52
CA LYS A 34 -12.89 -13.32 -6.78
C LYS A 34 -11.79 -12.36 -7.24
N CYS A 35 -12.03 -11.05 -7.13
CA CYS A 35 -11.04 -10.02 -7.48
C CYS A 35 -9.83 -10.09 -6.54
N ILE A 36 -10.06 -10.30 -5.23
CA ILE A 36 -9.01 -10.47 -4.23
C ILE A 36 -8.11 -11.67 -4.56
N ILE A 37 -8.71 -12.83 -4.84
CA ILE A 37 -7.96 -14.04 -5.20
C ILE A 37 -7.12 -13.81 -6.47
N ILE A 38 -7.72 -13.29 -7.55
CA ILE A 38 -7.03 -13.09 -8.83
C ILE A 38 -5.88 -12.08 -8.68
N SER A 39 -6.14 -10.94 -8.05
CA SER A 39 -5.11 -9.91 -7.86
C SER A 39 -4.00 -10.35 -6.92
N THR A 40 -4.32 -11.14 -5.89
CA THR A 40 -3.33 -11.79 -5.01
C THR A 40 -2.40 -12.70 -5.79
N LEU A 41 -2.93 -13.52 -6.70
CA LEU A 41 -2.11 -14.39 -7.53
C LEU A 41 -1.18 -13.56 -8.44
N VAL A 42 -1.68 -12.51 -9.09
CA VAL A 42 -0.87 -11.64 -9.96
C VAL A 42 0.26 -10.95 -9.18
N LEU A 43 -0.07 -10.36 -8.02
CA LEU A 43 0.91 -9.69 -7.17
C LEU A 43 1.93 -10.68 -6.60
N THR A 44 1.49 -11.86 -6.15
CA THR A 44 2.39 -12.93 -5.67
C THR A 44 3.37 -13.37 -6.74
N GLN A 45 2.89 -13.58 -7.98
CA GLN A 45 3.76 -13.93 -9.10
C GLN A 45 4.76 -12.81 -9.40
N THR A 46 4.31 -11.56 -9.36
CA THR A 46 5.20 -10.39 -9.55
C THR A 46 6.29 -10.35 -8.48
N SER A 47 5.93 -10.51 -7.20
CA SER A 47 6.89 -10.57 -6.10
C SER A 47 7.87 -11.74 -6.24
N TYR A 48 7.37 -12.92 -6.62
CA TYR A 48 8.19 -14.09 -6.86
C TYR A 48 9.21 -13.89 -7.99
N PHE A 49 8.79 -13.33 -9.13
CA PHE A 49 9.69 -13.04 -10.25
C PHE A 49 10.76 -12.02 -9.85
N LEU A 50 10.37 -10.90 -9.23
CA LEU A 50 11.33 -9.89 -8.81
C LEU A 50 12.36 -10.43 -7.83
N GLN A 51 11.94 -11.29 -6.90
CA GLN A 51 12.86 -11.91 -5.98
C GLN A 51 13.76 -12.96 -6.65
N SER A 52 13.21 -13.79 -7.54
CA SER A 52 13.96 -14.82 -8.26
C SER A 52 15.05 -14.23 -9.17
N TYR A 53 14.80 -13.07 -9.76
CA TYR A 53 15.77 -12.36 -10.59
C TYR A 53 16.66 -11.37 -9.82
N LYS A 54 16.60 -11.36 -8.47
CA LYS A 54 17.35 -10.42 -7.61
C LYS A 54 17.07 -8.93 -7.93
N LEU A 55 15.86 -8.64 -8.38
CA LEU A 55 15.35 -7.31 -8.71
C LEU A 55 14.48 -6.75 -7.56
N ILE A 56 14.87 -7.02 -6.32
CA ILE A 56 14.09 -6.64 -5.12
C ILE A 56 13.91 -5.12 -5.05
N PHE A 57 14.93 -4.35 -5.46
CA PHE A 57 14.85 -2.88 -5.54
C PHE A 57 13.71 -2.35 -6.44
N LEU A 58 13.28 -3.13 -7.45
CA LEU A 58 12.15 -2.77 -8.33
C LEU A 58 10.79 -3.04 -7.70
N MET A 59 10.71 -3.79 -6.59
CA MET A 59 9.44 -4.09 -5.92
C MET A 59 8.67 -2.83 -5.58
N SER A 60 9.35 -1.76 -5.19
CA SER A 60 8.68 -0.53 -4.73
C SER A 60 8.23 0.39 -5.84
N ILE A 61 8.62 0.08 -7.08
CA ILE A 61 8.02 0.69 -8.27
C ILE A 61 6.92 -0.22 -8.82
N LEU A 62 7.23 -1.51 -8.99
CA LEU A 62 6.34 -2.43 -9.69
C LEU A 62 5.14 -2.86 -8.83
N HIS A 63 5.31 -3.14 -7.55
CA HIS A 63 4.18 -3.51 -6.69
C HIS A 63 3.08 -2.43 -6.63
N PRO A 64 3.37 -1.14 -6.39
CA PRO A 64 2.32 -0.13 -6.35
C PRO A 64 1.66 0.06 -7.73
N ILE A 65 2.41 -0.05 -8.83
CA ILE A 65 1.85 0.00 -10.19
C ILE A 65 0.93 -1.20 -10.45
N VAL A 66 1.37 -2.41 -10.12
CA VAL A 66 0.56 -3.63 -10.31
C VAL A 66 -0.67 -3.62 -9.41
N LEU A 67 -0.56 -3.11 -8.18
CA LEU A 67 -1.70 -2.93 -7.27
C LEU A 67 -2.72 -1.92 -7.84
N LEU A 68 -2.25 -0.80 -8.38
CA LEU A 68 -3.09 0.18 -9.08
C LEU A 68 -3.81 -0.46 -10.28
N LEU A 69 -3.08 -1.23 -11.10
CA LEU A 69 -3.66 -1.94 -12.23
C LEU A 69 -4.69 -2.99 -11.78
N CYS A 70 -4.45 -3.67 -10.66
CA CYS A 70 -5.41 -4.61 -10.09
C CYS A 70 -6.71 -3.88 -9.70
N PHE A 71 -6.62 -2.76 -8.98
CA PHE A 71 -7.80 -1.95 -8.61
C PHE A 71 -8.54 -1.41 -9.84
N TRP A 72 -7.82 -0.95 -10.86
CA TRP A 72 -8.42 -0.43 -12.07
C TRP A 72 -9.09 -1.52 -12.92
N VAL A 73 -8.41 -2.63 -13.17
CA VAL A 73 -8.86 -3.68 -14.10
C VAL A 73 -9.80 -4.69 -13.42
N PHE A 74 -9.38 -5.28 -12.29
CA PHE A 74 -10.14 -6.37 -11.65
C PHE A 74 -11.27 -5.86 -10.76
N TYR A 75 -11.04 -4.79 -10.00
CA TYR A 75 -12.07 -4.18 -9.15
C TYR A 75 -12.95 -3.17 -9.90
N ARG A 76 -12.58 -2.86 -11.15
CA ARG A 76 -13.28 -1.94 -12.05
C ARG A 76 -13.51 -0.56 -11.42
N LEU A 77 -12.56 -0.10 -10.60
CA LEU A 77 -12.57 1.26 -10.05
C LEU A 77 -12.14 2.26 -11.12
N GLN A 78 -12.49 3.53 -10.98
CA GLN A 78 -11.96 4.56 -11.88
C GLN A 78 -10.47 4.75 -11.64
N ILE A 79 -9.72 5.19 -12.66
CA ILE A 79 -8.25 5.31 -12.55
C ILE A 79 -7.82 6.22 -11.39
N VAL A 80 -8.52 7.34 -11.18
CA VAL A 80 -8.24 8.28 -10.09
C VAL A 80 -8.52 7.66 -8.72
N GLN A 81 -9.63 6.92 -8.60
CA GLN A 81 -9.98 6.19 -7.38
C GLN A 81 -8.98 5.06 -7.08
N SER A 82 -8.58 4.33 -8.12
CA SER A 82 -7.59 3.24 -8.05
C SER A 82 -6.23 3.78 -7.62
N LEU A 83 -5.81 4.91 -8.19
CA LEU A 83 -4.60 5.60 -7.82
C LEU A 83 -4.66 6.04 -6.35
N LEU A 84 -5.69 6.79 -5.94
CA LEU A 84 -5.87 7.21 -4.54
C LEU A 84 -5.82 6.02 -3.57
N MET A 85 -6.54 4.94 -3.89
CA MET A 85 -6.61 3.75 -3.06
C MET A 85 -5.25 3.06 -2.96
N ALA A 86 -4.55 2.88 -4.08
CA ALA A 86 -3.21 2.33 -4.08
C ALA A 86 -2.25 3.24 -3.30
N THR A 87 -2.31 4.57 -3.46
CA THR A 87 -1.45 5.54 -2.79
C THR A 87 -1.58 5.44 -1.28
N LEU A 88 -2.82 5.47 -0.76
CA LEU A 88 -3.05 5.38 0.66
C LEU A 88 -2.60 4.04 1.22
N VAL A 89 -3.04 2.94 0.60
CA VAL A 89 -2.78 1.59 1.13
C VAL A 89 -1.30 1.24 1.09
N PHE A 90 -0.65 1.49 -0.05
CA PHE A 90 0.76 1.18 -0.22
C PHE A 90 1.64 2.13 0.59
N GLY A 91 1.33 3.43 0.58
CA GLY A 91 2.07 4.39 1.41
C GLY A 91 1.94 4.11 2.91
N LEU A 92 0.74 3.75 3.39
CA LEU A 92 0.56 3.32 4.79
C LEU A 92 1.44 2.12 5.11
N ASN A 93 1.51 1.12 4.22
CA ASN A 93 2.39 -0.03 4.42
C ASN A 93 3.88 0.37 4.49
N VAL A 94 4.34 1.26 3.60
CA VAL A 94 5.72 1.79 3.62
C VAL A 94 6.04 2.49 4.94
N VAL A 95 5.12 3.32 5.45
CA VAL A 95 5.29 4.02 6.74
C VAL A 95 5.30 3.04 7.90
N LEU A 96 4.38 2.06 7.91
CA LEU A 96 4.31 1.04 8.96
C LEU A 96 5.56 0.16 8.99
N GLU A 97 6.04 -0.26 7.82
CA GLU A 97 7.27 -1.04 7.66
C GLU A 97 8.47 -0.27 8.19
N SER A 98 8.62 0.98 7.75
CA SER A 98 9.70 1.86 8.18
C SER A 98 9.66 2.12 9.69
N SER A 99 8.47 2.34 10.25
CA SER A 99 8.28 2.56 11.68
C SER A 99 8.63 1.32 12.50
N PHE A 100 8.22 0.14 12.03
CA PHE A 100 8.54 -1.13 12.67
C PHE A 100 10.05 -1.41 12.64
N ASN A 101 10.69 -1.21 11.49
CA ASN A 101 12.13 -1.39 11.35
C ASN A 101 12.92 -0.41 12.23
N LEU A 102 12.44 0.84 12.35
CA LEU A 102 13.07 1.83 13.24
C LEU A 102 12.98 1.41 14.72
N LEU A 103 11.83 0.87 15.13
CA LEU A 103 11.63 0.36 16.50
C LEU A 103 12.50 -0.86 16.79
N LEU A 104 12.58 -1.82 15.85
CA LEU A 104 13.44 -2.99 15.99
C LEU A 104 14.93 -2.60 16.05
N ALA A 105 15.33 -1.63 15.24
CA ALA A 105 16.69 -1.11 15.24
C ALA A 105 17.01 -0.23 16.46
N GLN A 106 16.06 0.00 17.37
CA GLN A 106 16.22 0.87 18.54
C GLN A 106 16.75 2.26 18.15
N TYR A 107 16.24 2.80 17.04
CA TYR A 107 16.68 4.08 16.47
C TYR A 107 18.15 4.15 16.02
N ASN A 108 18.85 3.01 15.92
CA ASN A 108 20.17 2.95 15.30
C ASN A 108 20.05 2.89 13.77
N TYR A 109 20.57 3.92 13.10
CA TYR A 109 20.46 4.07 11.65
C TYR A 109 21.12 2.94 10.84
N ILE A 110 22.30 2.47 11.27
CA ILE A 110 23.02 1.39 10.57
C ILE A 110 22.24 0.09 10.68
N GLU A 111 21.73 -0.19 11.88
CA GLU A 111 20.94 -1.38 12.16
C GLU A 111 19.59 -1.35 11.43
N PHE A 112 18.97 -0.18 11.32
CA PHE A 112 17.75 0.04 10.54
C PHE A 112 17.92 -0.35 9.07
N ILE A 113 19.03 0.06 8.43
CA ILE A 113 19.34 -0.33 7.05
C ILE A 113 19.57 -1.83 6.95
N ARG A 114 20.32 -2.41 7.90
CA ARG A 114 20.63 -3.84 7.93
C ARG A 114 19.36 -4.69 8.02
N ILE A 115 18.44 -4.34 8.94
CA ILE A 115 17.16 -5.02 9.13
C ILE A 115 16.31 -4.86 7.86
N SER A 116 16.15 -3.63 7.35
CA SER A 116 15.34 -3.34 6.16
C SER A 116 15.78 -4.10 4.90
N ARG A 117 17.06 -4.51 4.82
CA ARG A 117 17.61 -5.28 3.69
C ARG A 117 17.62 -6.79 3.87
N ASN A 118 17.54 -7.31 5.09
CA ASN A 118 17.79 -8.74 5.34
C ASN A 118 16.59 -9.49 5.94
N ASP A 119 15.72 -8.80 6.69
CA ASP A 119 14.68 -9.47 7.50
C ASP A 119 13.28 -9.38 6.88
N TYR A 120 13.17 -9.50 5.56
CA TYR A 120 11.92 -9.37 4.80
C TYR A 120 10.80 -10.30 5.29
N PHE A 121 11.15 -11.52 5.73
CA PHE A 121 10.14 -12.50 6.14
C PHE A 121 9.43 -12.09 7.44
N ILE A 122 10.19 -11.67 8.46
CA ILE A 122 9.64 -11.22 9.74
C ILE A 122 8.84 -9.93 9.53
N GLN A 123 9.39 -9.00 8.75
CA GLN A 123 8.73 -7.74 8.41
C GLN A 123 7.38 -8.00 7.72
N GLY A 124 7.35 -8.86 6.70
CA GLY A 124 6.11 -9.20 6.02
C GLY A 124 5.07 -9.84 6.93
N LEU A 125 5.46 -10.74 7.84
CA LEU A 125 4.53 -11.37 8.80
C LEU A 125 3.91 -10.34 9.74
N VAL A 126 4.75 -9.45 10.28
CA VAL A 126 4.30 -8.39 11.19
C VAL A 126 3.40 -7.41 10.46
N LEU A 127 3.79 -6.96 9.26
CA LEU A 127 2.96 -6.08 8.43
C LEU A 127 1.63 -6.71 8.06
N THR A 128 1.61 -7.98 7.69
CA THR A 128 0.37 -8.72 7.40
C THR A 128 -0.55 -8.72 8.63
N THR A 129 0.00 -8.97 9.82
CA THR A 129 -0.74 -8.95 11.08
C THR A 129 -1.31 -7.57 11.37
N ILE A 130 -0.48 -6.51 11.23
CA ILE A 130 -0.91 -5.12 11.43
C ILE A 130 -1.99 -4.74 10.42
N ASN A 131 -1.86 -5.12 9.15
CA ASN A 131 -2.86 -4.84 8.11
C ASN A 131 -4.21 -5.48 8.45
N TYR A 132 -4.22 -6.74 8.91
CA TYR A 132 -5.45 -7.38 9.36
C TYR A 132 -6.04 -6.68 10.59
N LEU A 133 -5.23 -6.30 11.58
CA LEU A 133 -5.70 -5.55 12.75
C LEU A 133 -6.31 -4.21 12.36
N ILE A 134 -5.63 -3.44 11.50
CA ILE A 134 -6.16 -2.18 10.97
C ILE A 134 -7.46 -2.42 10.21
N THR A 135 -7.51 -3.44 9.35
CA THR A 135 -8.72 -3.81 8.60
C THR A 135 -9.89 -4.10 9.55
N VAL A 136 -9.65 -4.88 10.60
CA VAL A 136 -10.65 -5.20 11.62
C VAL A 136 -11.12 -3.93 12.33
N LEU A 137 -10.19 -3.06 12.77
CA LEU A 137 -10.53 -1.79 13.41
C LEU A 137 -11.36 -0.88 12.50
N LEU A 138 -10.92 -0.68 11.25
CA LEU A 138 -11.66 0.13 10.26
C LEU A 138 -13.05 -0.45 9.99
N TYR A 139 -13.18 -1.77 9.93
CA TYR A 139 -14.46 -2.46 9.72
C TYR A 139 -15.41 -2.28 10.90
N PHE A 140 -14.95 -2.51 12.12
CA PHE A 140 -15.75 -2.42 13.34
C PHE A 140 -16.17 -0.97 13.65
N TYR A 141 -15.22 -0.04 13.62
CA TYR A 141 -15.50 1.38 13.88
C TYR A 141 -16.11 2.11 12.68
N ARG A 142 -16.26 1.42 11.53
CA ARG A 142 -16.74 1.97 10.27
C ARG A 142 -15.97 3.23 9.84
N ILE A 143 -14.68 3.31 10.16
CA ILE A 143 -13.81 4.43 9.80
C ILE A 143 -13.38 4.23 8.34
N GLY A 144 -13.63 5.22 7.49
CA GLY A 144 -13.30 5.16 6.08
C GLY A 144 -14.08 6.15 5.22
N PHE A 145 -13.77 6.18 3.93
CA PHE A 145 -14.34 7.11 2.95
C PHE A 145 -15.42 6.44 2.12
N THR A 146 -16.52 7.13 1.78
CA THR A 146 -17.61 6.57 0.96
C THR A 146 -17.60 7.05 -0.49
N PHE A 147 -16.86 8.12 -0.79
CA PHE A 147 -16.85 8.70 -2.14
C PHE A 147 -16.20 7.82 -3.22
N VAL A 148 -15.56 6.70 -2.85
CA VAL A 148 -15.04 5.71 -3.80
C VAL A 148 -16.07 4.61 -3.98
N THR A 149 -16.80 4.67 -5.09
CA THR A 149 -17.75 3.65 -5.51
C THR A 149 -17.23 2.90 -6.74
N SER A 150 -17.52 1.60 -6.80
CA SER A 150 -17.25 0.81 -8.01
C SER A 150 -18.15 1.26 -9.15
N ASN A 151 -17.63 1.23 -10.38
CA ASN A 151 -18.35 1.65 -11.59
C ASN A 151 -19.71 0.95 -11.81
N ILE A 152 -19.98 -0.13 -11.08
CA ILE A 152 -21.25 -0.87 -11.10
C ILE A 152 -22.40 -0.05 -10.47
N MET A 153 -22.11 0.95 -9.63
CA MET A 153 -23.11 1.81 -8.98
C MET A 153 -22.81 3.31 -9.20
N ILE A 154 -23.35 3.87 -10.29
CA ILE A 154 -23.81 5.26 -10.54
C ILE A 154 -22.85 6.46 -10.29
N ARG A 155 -22.85 7.37 -11.30
CA ARG A 155 -22.32 8.76 -11.42
C ARG A 155 -20.81 8.96 -11.25
N LYS A 156 -20.16 9.43 -12.34
CA LYS A 156 -18.83 10.04 -12.33
C LYS A 156 -18.84 11.26 -11.39
N LYS A 157 -18.52 11.06 -10.11
CA LYS A 157 -18.27 12.16 -9.18
C LYS A 157 -16.94 12.79 -9.54
N ALA A 158 -16.96 14.08 -9.86
CA ALA A 158 -15.74 14.83 -10.17
C ALA A 158 -14.86 14.89 -8.91
N PHE A 159 -13.59 14.52 -9.04
CA PHE A 159 -12.62 14.71 -7.96
C PHE A 159 -12.07 16.14 -8.03
N PRO A 160 -11.88 16.81 -6.88
CA PRO A 160 -11.26 18.13 -6.88
C PRO A 160 -9.84 18.03 -7.44
N LYS A 161 -9.48 18.92 -8.39
CA LYS A 161 -8.17 18.91 -9.06
C LYS A 161 -7.00 18.92 -8.07
N LYS A 162 -7.17 19.63 -6.94
CA LYS A 162 -6.20 19.66 -5.84
C LYS A 162 -5.90 18.27 -5.29
N LEU A 163 -6.92 17.46 -4.97
CA LEU A 163 -6.75 16.09 -4.47
C LEU A 163 -6.04 15.20 -5.51
N ILE A 164 -6.41 15.30 -6.79
CA ILE A 164 -5.76 14.53 -7.86
C ILE A 164 -4.27 14.88 -7.94
N LEU A 165 -3.93 16.17 -7.95
CA LEU A 165 -2.56 16.64 -8.00
C LEU A 165 -1.76 16.15 -6.79
N THR A 166 -2.32 16.28 -5.58
CA THR A 166 -1.67 15.82 -4.35
C THR A 166 -1.44 14.31 -4.36
N VAL A 167 -2.39 13.52 -4.87
CA VAL A 167 -2.24 12.06 -4.97
C VAL A 167 -1.12 11.70 -5.95
N ILE A 168 -1.04 12.36 -7.11
CA ILE A 168 0.02 12.14 -8.10
C ILE A 168 1.39 12.52 -7.51
N LEU A 169 1.48 13.69 -6.86
CA LEU A 169 2.72 14.14 -6.23
C LEU A 169 3.12 13.25 -5.05
N GLY A 170 2.16 12.80 -4.24
CA GLY A 170 2.39 11.91 -3.10
C GLY A 170 2.74 10.48 -3.48
N TRP A 171 2.45 10.07 -4.71
CA TRP A 171 2.89 8.78 -5.25
C TRP A 171 4.40 8.74 -5.50
N LEU A 172 5.02 9.85 -5.90
CA LEU A 172 6.46 9.93 -6.16
C LEU A 172 7.33 9.54 -4.96
N PRO A 173 7.19 10.13 -3.75
CA PRO A 173 8.03 9.75 -2.61
C PRO A 173 7.83 8.27 -2.24
N ILE A 174 6.60 7.74 -2.37
CA ILE A 174 6.30 6.32 -2.13
C ILE A 174 7.10 5.41 -3.08
N LEU A 175 7.21 5.75 -4.36
CA LEU A 175 7.99 4.95 -5.32
C LEU A 175 9.50 5.02 -5.05
N ILE A 176 9.97 6.13 -4.49
CA ILE A 176 11.40 6.40 -4.29
C ILE A 176 11.91 5.81 -2.97
N THR A 177 11.07 5.65 -1.94
CA THR A 177 11.50 5.19 -0.60
C THR A 177 12.36 3.93 -0.63
N SER A 178 11.99 2.87 -1.37
CA SER A 178 12.85 1.68 -1.37
C SER A 178 14.02 1.74 -2.35
N LEU A 179 13.99 2.61 -3.36
CA LEU A 179 15.21 2.95 -4.08
C LEU A 179 16.22 3.62 -3.16
N THR A 180 15.76 4.43 -2.20
CA THR A 180 16.65 5.04 -1.20
C THR A 180 17.23 4.01 -0.24
N ILE A 181 16.47 2.96 0.14
CA ILE A 181 17.01 1.85 0.96
C ILE A 181 18.23 1.21 0.30
N GLU A 182 18.20 1.00 -1.01
CA GLU A 182 19.28 0.28 -1.71
C GLU A 182 20.42 1.19 -2.16
N TYR A 183 20.11 2.31 -2.83
CA TYR A 183 21.11 3.14 -3.51
C TYR A 183 21.44 4.45 -2.80
N PHE A 184 20.50 5.02 -2.05
CA PHE A 184 20.63 6.36 -1.47
C PHE A 184 20.29 6.36 0.02
N SER A 185 20.96 5.51 0.79
CA SER A 185 20.60 5.29 2.19
C SER A 185 20.57 6.60 2.98
N GLU A 186 21.50 7.52 2.72
CA GLU A 186 21.64 8.82 3.39
C GLU A 186 20.35 9.67 3.41
N ILE A 187 19.50 9.54 2.40
CA ILE A 187 18.25 10.31 2.27
C ILE A 187 16.99 9.51 2.62
N ILE A 188 17.13 8.29 3.15
CA ILE A 188 16.01 7.40 3.46
C ILE A 188 15.01 8.02 4.45
N MET A 189 15.52 8.66 5.51
CA MET A 189 14.67 9.30 6.52
C MET A 189 13.90 10.48 5.93
N LEU A 190 14.49 11.20 4.98
CA LEU A 190 13.81 12.25 4.22
C LEU A 190 12.71 11.66 3.32
N ALA A 191 12.97 10.54 2.64
CA ALA A 191 11.98 9.86 1.81
C ALA A 191 10.79 9.32 2.63
N ILE A 192 11.06 8.75 3.81
CA ILE A 192 10.01 8.24 4.71
C ILE A 192 9.17 9.39 5.29
N THR A 193 9.82 10.45 5.77
CA THR A 193 9.11 11.62 6.33
C THR A 193 8.27 12.33 5.28
N THR A 194 8.80 12.53 4.07
CA THR A 194 8.02 13.10 2.96
C THR A 194 6.84 12.22 2.56
N THR A 195 7.02 10.89 2.55
CA THR A 195 5.92 9.93 2.34
C THR A 195 4.84 10.06 3.41
N PHE A 196 5.24 10.15 4.69
CA PHE A 196 4.31 10.35 5.80
C PHE A 196 3.50 11.63 5.66
N PHE A 197 4.16 12.77 5.41
CA PHE A 197 3.47 14.04 5.21
C PHE A 197 2.55 14.02 3.98
N ALA A 198 2.98 13.41 2.88
CA ALA A 198 2.13 13.24 1.71
C ALA A 198 0.85 12.47 2.03
N LEU A 199 0.95 11.38 2.79
CA LEU A 199 -0.21 10.61 3.23
C LEU A 199 -1.14 11.40 4.15
N VAL A 200 -0.59 12.15 5.11
CA VAL A 200 -1.38 13.01 6.00
C VAL A 200 -2.18 14.04 5.20
N ILE A 201 -1.55 14.70 4.22
CA ILE A 201 -2.23 15.68 3.36
C ILE A 201 -3.31 14.99 2.52
N ILE A 202 -3.03 13.82 1.92
CA ILE A 202 -4.02 13.08 1.12
C ILE A 202 -5.21 12.65 1.98
N LEU A 203 -4.97 12.16 3.21
CA LEU A 203 -6.03 11.78 4.15
C LEU A 203 -6.85 13.00 4.56
N HIS A 204 -6.21 14.13 4.87
CA HIS A 204 -6.90 15.37 5.20
C HIS A 204 -7.80 15.86 4.06
N LEU A 205 -7.28 15.94 2.83
CA LEU A 205 -8.05 16.34 1.65
C LEU A 205 -9.18 15.34 1.33
N SER A 206 -8.96 14.05 1.59
CA SER A 206 -9.99 13.02 1.43
C SER A 206 -11.11 13.20 2.46
N HIS A 207 -10.77 13.58 3.69
CA HIS A 207 -11.73 13.89 4.73
C HIS A 207 -12.51 15.18 4.43
N GLU A 208 -11.84 16.24 3.98
CA GLU A 208 -12.52 17.46 3.52
C GLU A 208 -13.54 17.15 2.42
N LYS A 209 -13.16 16.29 1.46
CA LYS A 209 -14.08 15.85 0.41
C LYS A 209 -15.28 15.09 0.95
N GLU A 210 -15.08 14.17 1.90
CA GLU A 210 -16.18 13.42 2.53
C GLU A 210 -17.15 14.34 3.28
N MET A 211 -16.65 15.40 3.93
CA MET A 211 -17.49 16.38 4.65
C MET A 211 -18.30 17.30 3.73
N MET A 212 -17.93 17.41 2.45
CA MET A 212 -18.67 18.19 1.44
C MET A 212 -19.78 17.39 0.75
N GLU A 213 -19.85 16.07 0.98
CA GLU A 213 -20.92 15.19 0.47
C GLU A 213 -22.06 15.02 1.47
#